data_AF-A0AA37HLD0-F1
#
_entry.id   AF-A0AA37HLD0-F1
#
_cell.length_a   1.000
_cell.length_b   1.000
_cell.length_c   1.000
_cell.angle_alpha   90.00
_cell.angle_beta   90.00
_cell.angle_gamma   90.00
#
_symmetry.space_group_name_H-M   'P 1'
#
loop_
_entity.id
_entity.type
_entity.pdbx_description
1 polymer ?
#
loop_
_entity_poly.entity_id
_entity_poly.type
_entity_poly.pdbx_seq_one_letter_code
_entity_poly.pdbx_strand_id
1 'polypeptide(L)'
;MISHAQQSASVNYSGICPEAWAAMAAAKAGHAPAYSEDAWTARAADAFRTLFETPFEVFLAFNGTAANAPADENVQATRRSFTFPASIRSSGA
;
A
#
# COMPACT_ATOMS: atom_id res chain seq x y z
N MET A 1 -17.44 6.22 27.31
CA MET A 1 -16.11 6.76 26.98
C MET A 1 -15.32 5.63 26.35
N ILE A 2 -14.91 5.76 25.09
CA ILE A 2 -14.03 4.78 24.46
C ILE A 2 -12.62 5.04 25.01
N SER A 3 -11.99 4.02 25.56
CA SER A 3 -10.61 4.10 26.05
C SER A 3 -9.66 4.30 24.87
N HIS A 4 -8.87 5.37 24.89
CA HIS A 4 -7.80 5.66 23.92
C HIS A 4 -6.46 4.99 24.30
N ALA A 5 -6.50 3.87 25.03
CA ALA A 5 -5.28 3.14 25.35
C ALA A 5 -4.70 2.51 24.08
N GLN A 6 -3.58 3.07 23.58
CA GLN A 6 -2.79 2.43 22.52
C GLN A 6 -2.34 1.04 23.01
N GLN A 7 -2.86 0.00 22.37
CA GLN A 7 -2.51 -1.39 22.66
C GLN A 7 -1.29 -1.77 21.84
N SER A 8 -0.18 -2.14 22.49
CA SER A 8 1.06 -2.57 21.83
C SER A 8 0.97 -3.97 21.19
N ALA A 9 -0.20 -4.61 21.20
CA ALA A 9 -0.41 -5.96 20.68
C ALA A 9 -0.32 -6.05 19.15
N SER A 10 -0.73 -4.99 18.44
CA SER A 10 -0.57 -4.91 16.99
C SER A 10 -0.67 -3.47 16.53
N VAL A 11 0.20 -3.08 15.60
CA VAL A 11 0.09 -1.80 14.91
C VAL A 11 -1.15 -1.70 14.02
N ASN A 12 -1.82 -2.83 13.71
CA ASN A 12 -3.09 -2.85 12.97
C ASN A 12 -4.25 -2.25 13.77
N TYR A 13 -4.09 -2.05 15.07
CA TYR A 13 -5.07 -1.32 15.90
C TYR A 13 -4.92 0.21 15.81
N SER A 14 -3.87 0.69 15.14
CA SER A 14 -3.67 2.12 14.92
C SER A 14 -4.73 2.64 13.94
N GLY A 15 -5.27 3.83 14.23
CA GLY A 15 -6.12 4.55 13.29
C GLY A 15 -5.34 5.08 12.09
N ILE A 16 -6.07 5.68 11.15
CA ILE A 16 -5.47 6.34 9.98
C ILE A 16 -4.71 7.61 10.38
N CYS A 17 -3.55 7.86 9.76
CA CYS A 17 -2.81 9.11 9.99
C CYS A 17 -3.54 10.31 9.35
N PRO A 18 -3.38 11.54 9.89
CA PRO A 18 -4.05 12.73 9.38
C PRO A 18 -3.80 13.00 7.89
N GLU A 19 -2.59 12.74 7.40
CA GLU A 19 -2.18 12.96 6.01
C GLU A 19 -2.92 12.02 5.06
N ALA A 20 -3.05 10.73 5.44
CA ALA A 20 -3.80 9.76 4.66
C ALA A 20 -5.31 10.10 4.67
N TRP A 21 -5.85 10.54 5.80
CA TRP A 21 -7.23 11.00 5.87
C TRP A 21 -7.49 12.20 4.95
N ALA A 22 -6.60 13.19 4.98
CA ALA A 22 -6.70 14.38 4.12
C ALA A 22 -6.62 14.02 2.63
N ALA A 23 -5.72 13.09 2.25
CA ALA A 23 -5.61 12.61 0.89
C ALA A 23 -6.89 11.90 0.42
N MET A 24 -7.48 11.03 1.24
CA MET A 24 -8.76 10.40 0.92
C MET A 24 -9.91 11.41 0.80
N ALA A 25 -9.95 12.41 1.69
CA ALA A 25 -10.95 13.47 1.63
C ALA A 25 -10.84 14.29 0.33
N ALA A 26 -9.61 14.57 -0.12
CA ALA A 26 -9.36 15.21 -1.41
C ALA A 26 -9.77 14.31 -2.59
N ALA A 27 -9.45 13.01 -2.53
CA ALA A 27 -9.79 12.06 -3.58
C ALA A 27 -11.29 11.82 -3.73
N LYS A 28 -12.05 11.96 -2.65
CA LYS A 28 -13.52 11.90 -2.66
C LYS A 28 -14.17 13.02 -3.49
N ALA A 29 -13.48 14.13 -3.75
CA ALA A 29 -14.05 15.26 -4.48
C ALA A 29 -14.12 14.97 -5.99
N GLY A 30 -15.35 14.87 -6.52
CA GLY A 30 -15.60 14.70 -7.96
C GLY A 30 -15.90 13.26 -8.36
N HIS A 31 -15.62 12.94 -9.63
CA HIS A 31 -15.80 11.62 -10.21
C HIS A 31 -14.46 11.12 -10.76
N ALA A 32 -14.17 9.84 -10.54
CA ALA A 32 -12.99 9.19 -11.05
C ALA A 32 -13.39 7.84 -11.69
N PRO A 33 -12.75 7.45 -12.81
CA PRO A 33 -12.90 6.11 -13.37
C PRO A 33 -12.58 5.02 -12.34
N ALA A 34 -13.20 3.85 -12.50
CA ALA A 34 -12.93 2.69 -11.66
C ALA A 34 -11.69 1.93 -12.13
N TYR A 35 -11.35 0.84 -11.42
CA TYR A 35 -10.35 -0.14 -11.85
C TYR A 35 -8.97 0.45 -12.20
N SER A 36 -8.43 1.30 -11.31
CA SER A 36 -7.08 1.89 -11.41
C SER A 36 -6.84 2.88 -12.56
N GLU A 37 -7.89 3.26 -13.29
CA GLU A 37 -7.80 4.22 -14.39
C GLU A 37 -7.90 5.70 -13.92
N ASP A 38 -7.84 5.94 -12.62
CA ASP A 38 -7.96 7.27 -12.03
C ASP A 38 -6.59 7.95 -11.78
N ALA A 39 -6.64 9.28 -11.68
CA ALA A 39 -5.44 10.09 -11.48
C ALA A 39 -4.75 9.88 -10.13
N TRP A 40 -5.47 9.43 -9.09
CA TRP A 40 -4.87 9.15 -7.78
C TRP A 40 -4.04 7.88 -7.81
N THR A 41 -4.54 6.85 -8.50
CA THR A 41 -3.79 5.61 -8.72
C THR A 41 -2.53 5.86 -9.55
N ALA A 42 -2.61 6.65 -10.62
CA ALA A 42 -1.44 7.06 -11.40
C ALA A 42 -0.42 7.82 -10.55
N ARG A 43 -0.87 8.83 -9.78
CA ARG A 43 -0.02 9.63 -8.90
C ARG A 43 0.67 8.78 -7.84
N ALA A 44 -0.02 7.82 -7.24
CA ALA A 44 0.56 6.91 -6.25
C ALA A 44 1.64 6.04 -6.89
N ALA A 45 1.39 5.49 -8.08
CA ALA A 45 2.35 4.69 -8.81
C ALA A 45 3.62 5.50 -9.17
N ASP A 46 3.46 6.75 -9.62
CA ASP A 46 4.59 7.62 -9.94
C ASP A 46 5.40 8.04 -8.71
N ALA A 47 4.74 8.23 -7.56
CA ALA A 47 5.43 8.48 -6.30
C ALA A 47 6.33 7.29 -5.90
N PHE A 48 5.87 6.05 -6.09
CA PHE A 48 6.71 4.87 -5.87
C PHE A 48 7.89 4.81 -6.85
N ARG A 49 7.65 5.05 -8.15
CA ARG A 49 8.74 5.08 -9.15
C ARG A 49 9.79 6.14 -8.84
N THR A 50 9.35 7.30 -8.36
CA THR A 50 10.23 8.39 -7.95
C THR A 50 11.01 8.01 -6.69
N LEU A 51 10.34 7.46 -5.67
CA LEU A 51 10.96 7.06 -4.41
C LEU A 51 12.05 6.00 -4.59
N PHE A 52 11.83 5.06 -5.50
CA PHE A 52 12.76 3.96 -5.78
C PHE A 52 13.65 4.21 -6.99
N GLU A 53 13.54 5.39 -7.62
CA GLU A 53 14.32 5.80 -8.80
C GLU A 53 14.34 4.76 -9.93
N THR A 54 13.25 4.00 -10.07
CA THR A 54 13.20 2.84 -10.96
C THR A 54 11.85 2.77 -11.67
N PRO A 55 11.82 2.52 -13.00
CA PRO A 55 10.58 2.27 -13.71
C PRO A 55 10.12 0.82 -13.49
N PHE A 56 9.12 0.64 -12.63
CA PHE A 56 8.41 -0.63 -12.46
C PHE A 56 6.89 -0.41 -12.48
N GLU A 57 6.17 -1.50 -12.67
CA GLU A 57 4.72 -1.52 -12.57
C GLU A 57 4.29 -1.57 -11.10
N VAL A 58 3.28 -0.78 -10.78
CA VAL A 58 2.73 -0.68 -9.42
C VAL A 58 1.30 -1.18 -9.46
N PHE A 59 1.02 -2.14 -8.58
CA PHE A 59 -0.32 -2.69 -8.38
C PHE A 59 -0.71 -2.50 -6.92
N LEU A 60 -1.90 -1.94 -6.67
CA LEU A 60 -2.41 -1.71 -5.33
C LEU A 60 -3.30 -2.86 -4.89
N ALA A 61 -2.98 -3.47 -3.76
CA ALA A 61 -3.78 -4.54 -3.15
C ALA A 61 -4.48 -4.03 -1.88
N PHE A 62 -5.62 -4.62 -1.54
CA PHE A 62 -6.40 -4.21 -0.37
C PHE A 62 -5.69 -4.45 0.97
N ASN A 63 -4.88 -5.51 1.08
CA ASN A 63 -4.13 -5.83 2.28
C ASN A 63 -2.83 -6.59 1.95
N GLY A 64 -1.99 -6.78 2.98
CA GLY A 64 -0.71 -7.48 2.83
C GLY A 64 -0.84 -8.95 2.42
N THR A 65 -1.93 -9.64 2.80
CA THR A 65 -2.15 -11.03 2.39
C THR A 65 -2.38 -11.12 0.88
N ALA A 66 -3.22 -10.25 0.32
CA ALA A 66 -3.47 -10.20 -1.12
C ALA A 66 -2.21 -9.79 -1.89
N ALA A 67 -1.39 -8.88 -1.35
CA ALA A 67 -0.12 -8.50 -1.95
C ALA A 67 0.91 -9.64 -1.99
N ASN A 68 0.88 -10.53 -0.99
CA ASN A 68 1.81 -11.67 -0.87
C ASN A 68 1.29 -12.95 -1.53
N ALA A 69 0.00 -12.99 -1.91
CA ALA A 69 -0.58 -14.13 -2.56
C ALA A 69 0.12 -14.35 -3.92
N PRO A 70 0.45 -15.60 -4.28
CA PRO A 70 0.91 -15.89 -5.62
C PRO A 70 -0.18 -15.48 -6.61
N ALA A 71 0.14 -14.52 -7.50
CA ALA A 71 -0.69 -14.22 -8.65
C ALA A 71 -0.93 -15.51 -9.45
N ASP A 72 -2.18 -15.96 -9.50
CA ASP A 72 -2.63 -16.88 -10.54
C ASP A 72 -2.45 -16.20 -11.90
N GLU A 73 -2.20 -17.00 -12.93
CA GLU A 73 -1.97 -16.62 -14.34
C GLU A 73 -2.92 -15.54 -14.91
N ASN A 74 -4.12 -15.37 -14.35
CA ASN A 74 -5.09 -14.35 -14.74
C ASN A 74 -4.88 -12.96 -14.10
N VAL A 75 -3.92 -12.79 -13.20
CA VAL A 75 -3.51 -11.49 -12.64
C VAL A 75 -2.29 -11.02 -13.44
N GLN A 76 -2.57 -10.31 -14.53
CA GLN A 76 -1.68 -9.94 -15.63
C GLN A 76 -0.26 -9.51 -15.20
N ALA A 77 0.69 -10.09 -15.93
CA ALA A 77 2.12 -10.06 -15.71
C ALA A 77 2.79 -8.78 -16.23
N THR A 78 3.63 -8.16 -15.40
CA THR A 78 5.05 -7.84 -15.68
C THR A 78 5.76 -7.55 -14.34
N ARG A 79 6.25 -8.62 -13.71
CA ARG A 79 6.82 -8.59 -12.35
C ARG A 79 8.27 -8.10 -12.35
N ARG A 80 8.48 -6.86 -11.90
CA ARG A 80 9.61 -6.52 -11.02
C ARG A 80 9.07 -6.07 -9.66
N SER A 81 8.43 -7.00 -8.96
CA SER A 81 7.91 -6.79 -7.61
C SER A 81 9.03 -6.99 -6.59
N PHE A 82 9.37 -5.94 -5.83
CA PHE A 82 10.17 -6.08 -4.62
C PHE A 82 9.29 -6.67 -3.52
N THR A 83 9.56 -7.92 -3.14
CA THR A 83 9.06 -8.52 -1.90
C THR A 83 9.96 -8.06 -0.76
N PHE A 84 9.47 -7.26 0.17
CA PHE A 84 10.20 -6.94 1.40
C PHE A 84 10.17 -8.17 2.34
N PRO A 85 11.32 -8.75 2.73
CA PRO A 85 11.32 -9.81 3.73
C PRO A 85 11.10 -9.20 5.12
N ALA A 86 9.95 -9.48 5.72
CA ALA A 86 9.75 -9.38 7.15
C ALA A 86 10.50 -10.52 7.86
N SER A 87 11.83 -10.44 7.94
CA SER A 87 12.60 -10.94 9.09
C SER A 87 14.05 -10.47 8.98
N ILE A 88 14.42 -9.45 9.76
CA ILE A 88 15.80 -9.35 10.24
C ILE A 88 15.90 -10.43 11.31
N ARG A 89 16.39 -11.61 10.92
CA ARG A 89 17.00 -12.50 11.92
C ARG A 89 18.27 -11.81 12.37
N SER A 90 18.28 -11.37 13.62
CA SER A 90 19.51 -11.05 14.36
C SER A 90 20.39 -12.31 14.36
N SER A 91 21.35 -12.39 13.45
CA SER A 91 22.46 -13.33 13.57
C SER A 91 23.52 -12.70 14.48
N GLY A 92 23.51 -13.15 15.74
CA GLY A 92 24.65 -13.35 16.63
C GLY A 92 25.64 -12.21 16.87
N ALA A 93 25.63 -11.70 18.10
CA ALA A 93 26.78 -11.73 19.03
C ALA A 93 26.27 -11.46 20.45
#